data_AF-A0A382FW42-F1
#
_entry.id   AF-A0A382FW42-F1
#
_cell.length_a   1.000
_cell.length_b   1.000
_cell.length_c   1.000
_cell.angle_alpha   90.00
_cell.angle_beta   90.00
_cell.angle_gamma   90.00
#
_symmetry.space_group_name_H-M   'P 1'
#
loop_
_entity.id
_entity.type
_entity.pdbx_description
1 polymer ?
#
loop_
_entity_poly.entity_id
_entity_poly.type
_entity_poly.pdbx_seq_one_letter_code
_entity_poly.pdbx_strand_id
1 'polypeptide(L)'
;MLGFETEISESIWRNKNIVTAKIIQCIPHPNADKLKLCQVNDGTEEKQVVCGAPNVSAGQNVAFARIGTKFPNGIKIKKVKIRGTESEGMICSEKELGISDEH
;
A
#
# COMPACT_ATOMS: atom_id res chain seq x y z
N MET A 1 -27.10 -34.52 8.72
CA MET A 1 -25.97 -33.73 8.20
C MET A 1 -26.51 -32.31 7.99
N LEU A 2 -26.36 -31.42 8.98
CA LEU A 2 -26.88 -30.04 8.86
C LEU A 2 -25.97 -29.27 7.90
N GLY A 3 -26.51 -28.89 6.75
CA GLY A 3 -25.81 -28.19 5.67
C GLY A 3 -25.19 -26.86 6.10
N PHE A 4 -23.97 -26.92 6.60
CA PHE A 4 -23.04 -25.81 6.67
C PHE A 4 -21.88 -26.15 5.73
N GLU A 5 -22.02 -25.75 4.46
CA GLU A 5 -20.94 -25.81 3.50
C GLU A 5 -19.98 -24.68 3.86
N THR A 6 -18.91 -25.01 4.60
CA THR A 6 -17.91 -24.03 4.98
C THR A 6 -17.04 -23.71 3.78
N GLU A 7 -17.30 -22.57 3.14
CA GLU A 7 -16.40 -22.02 2.14
C GLU A 7 -15.17 -21.42 2.84
N ILE A 8 -14.02 -22.05 2.66
CA ILE A 8 -12.74 -21.53 3.15
C ILE A 8 -12.36 -20.35 2.26
N SER A 9 -12.64 -19.12 2.71
CA SER A 9 -12.09 -17.93 2.07
C SER A 9 -10.58 -17.87 2.36
N GLU A 10 -9.75 -17.88 1.31
CA GLU A 10 -8.31 -17.75 1.44
C GLU A 10 -7.94 -16.52 2.28
N SER A 11 -7.18 -16.74 3.35
CA SER A 11 -6.78 -15.65 4.25
C SER A 11 -5.69 -14.80 3.60
N ILE A 12 -6.08 -13.60 3.17
CA ILE A 12 -5.23 -12.54 2.60
C ILE A 12 -4.03 -12.15 3.50
N TRP A 13 -4.11 -12.48 4.78
CA TRP A 13 -3.19 -12.06 5.85
C TRP A 13 -1.87 -12.84 5.92
N ARG A 14 -1.70 -13.88 5.10
CA ARG A 14 -0.42 -14.64 5.06
C ARG A 14 0.68 -13.92 4.27
N ASN A 15 0.44 -12.70 3.80
CA ASN A 15 1.40 -11.90 3.04
C ASN A 15 2.41 -11.20 3.96
N LYS A 16 3.59 -11.80 4.13
CA LYS A 16 4.72 -11.22 4.89
C LYS A 16 5.31 -9.92 4.30
N ASN A 17 4.81 -9.49 3.13
CA ASN A 17 5.34 -8.34 2.40
C ASN A 17 4.59 -7.04 2.70
N ILE A 18 3.43 -7.12 3.35
CA ILE A 18 2.70 -5.96 3.85
C ILE A 18 3.16 -5.71 5.27
N VAL A 19 3.68 -4.51 5.54
CA VAL A 19 4.21 -4.12 6.84
C VAL A 19 3.68 -2.77 7.25
N THR A 20 3.70 -2.51 8.56
CA THR A 20 3.51 -1.16 9.07
C THR A 20 4.75 -0.34 8.79
N ALA A 21 4.57 0.82 8.17
CA ALA A 21 5.65 1.75 7.87
C ALA A 21 5.26 3.17 8.28
N LYS A 22 6.25 4.03 8.52
CA LYS A 22 6.03 5.43 8.92
C LYS A 22 6.39 6.37 7.79
N ILE A 23 5.51 7.33 7.50
CA ILE A 23 5.80 8.38 6.53
C ILE A 23 6.73 9.39 7.20
N ILE A 24 7.96 9.50 6.71
CA ILE A 24 8.96 10.45 7.22
C ILE A 24 8.74 11.83 6.63
N GLN A 25 8.44 11.88 5.34
CA GLN A 25 8.23 13.11 4.60
C GLN A 25 7.12 12.89 3.58
N CYS A 26 6.31 13.91 3.31
CA CYS A 26 5.44 13.89 2.14
C CYS A 26 5.34 15.27 1.51
N ILE A 27 5.62 15.36 0.21
CA ILE A 27 5.64 16.59 -0.58
C ILE A 27 4.71 16.46 -1.79
N PRO A 28 4.18 17.56 -2.35
CA PRO A 28 3.41 17.51 -3.58
C PRO A 28 4.25 16.97 -4.75
N HIS A 29 3.63 16.22 -5.65
CA HIS A 29 4.33 15.64 -6.79
C HIS A 29 4.62 16.71 -7.86
N PRO A 30 5.87 16.83 -8.36
CA PRO A 30 6.27 17.93 -9.25
C PRO A 30 5.53 17.94 -10.60
N ASN A 31 5.05 16.78 -11.05
CA ASN A 31 4.36 16.61 -12.33
C ASN A 31 2.87 16.23 -12.20
N ALA A 32 2.26 16.34 -11.01
CA ALA A 32 0.86 16.00 -10.81
C ALA A 32 0.24 16.64 -9.54
N ASP A 33 -0.74 17.52 -9.71
CA ASP A 33 -1.40 18.25 -8.60
C ASP A 33 -2.13 17.36 -7.59
N LYS A 34 -2.60 16.18 -8.03
CA LYS A 34 -3.36 15.24 -7.17
C LYS A 34 -2.51 14.14 -6.56
N LEU A 35 -1.23 14.09 -6.88
CA LEU A 35 -0.33 13.06 -6.34
C LEU A 35 0.62 13.70 -5.33
N LYS A 36 0.99 12.92 -4.34
CA LYS A 36 2.02 13.27 -3.38
C LYS A 36 3.17 12.26 -3.47
N LEU A 37 4.36 12.75 -3.23
CA LEU A 37 5.56 11.95 -3.10
C LEU A 37 5.87 11.81 -1.62
N CYS A 38 5.71 10.60 -1.09
CA CYS A 38 5.98 10.33 0.31
C CYS A 38 7.23 9.45 0.45
N GLN A 39 8.10 9.83 1.37
CA GLN A 39 9.21 9.01 1.85
C GLN A 39 8.70 8.17 3.03
N VAL A 40 8.74 6.85 2.88
CA VAL A 40 8.18 5.88 3.82
C VAL A 40 9.30 5.03 4.39
N ASN A 41 9.40 4.94 5.71
CA ASN A 41 10.34 4.07 6.41
C ASN A 41 9.63 2.81 6.89
N ASP A 42 10.04 1.64 6.38
CA ASP A 42 9.44 0.34 6.72
C ASP A 42 10.14 -0.36 7.89
N GLY A 43 10.96 0.37 8.64
CA GLY A 43 11.80 -0.14 9.73
C GLY A 43 13.15 -0.71 9.27
N THR A 44 13.37 -0.91 7.97
CA THR A 44 14.66 -1.36 7.43
C THR A 44 15.28 -0.30 6.54
N GLU A 45 14.49 0.27 5.62
CA GLU A 45 14.93 1.21 4.60
C GLU A 45 13.90 2.32 4.41
N GLU A 46 14.36 3.45 3.87
CA GLU A 46 13.46 4.48 3.38
C GLU A 46 13.17 4.26 1.90
N LYS A 47 11.89 4.17 1.54
CA LYS A 47 11.43 3.98 0.16
C LYS A 47 10.60 5.17 -0.28
N GLN A 48 10.78 5.56 -1.54
CA GLN A 48 9.98 6.61 -2.14
C GLN A 48 8.70 6.00 -2.73
N VAL A 49 7.55 6.57 -2.38
CA VAL A 49 6.25 6.07 -2.78
C VAL A 49 5.38 7.22 -3.28
N VAL A 50 4.77 7.05 -4.44
CA VAL A 50 3.78 7.98 -4.95
C VAL A 50 2.40 7.57 -4.43
N CYS A 51 1.71 8.47 -3.76
CA CYS A 51 0.38 8.23 -3.21
C CYS A 51 -0.60 9.30 -3.70
N GLY A 52 -1.80 8.89 -4.10
CA GLY A 52 -2.88 9.80 -4.51
C GLY A 52 -3.87 10.12 -3.39
N ALA A 53 -3.72 9.52 -2.22
CA ALA A 53 -4.69 9.66 -1.15
C ALA A 53 -4.58 11.07 -0.51
N PRO A 54 -5.69 11.82 -0.36
CA PRO A 54 -5.63 13.19 0.15
C PRO A 54 -5.23 13.26 1.63
N ASN A 55 -5.56 12.22 2.39
CA ASN A 55 -5.30 12.05 3.83
C ASN A 55 -3.84 11.72 4.18
N VAL A 56 -2.99 11.44 3.19
CA VAL A 56 -1.58 11.08 3.43
C VAL A 56 -0.75 12.29 3.84
N SER A 57 0.00 12.16 4.94
CA SER A 57 0.81 13.20 5.56
C SER A 57 2.02 12.63 6.31
N ALA A 58 3.05 13.45 6.51
CA ALA A 58 4.22 13.09 7.29
C ALA A 58 3.86 12.77 8.76
N GLY A 59 4.55 11.79 9.33
CA GLY A 59 4.36 11.32 10.71
C GLY A 59 3.32 10.20 10.88
N GLN A 60 2.50 9.91 9.87
CA GLN A 60 1.50 8.84 9.93
C GLN A 60 2.12 7.46 9.79
N ASN A 61 1.55 6.49 10.50
CA ASN A 61 1.81 5.07 10.28
C ASN A 61 0.81 4.54 9.26
N VAL A 62 1.30 3.82 8.26
CA VAL A 62 0.50 3.32 7.15
C VAL A 62 0.82 1.86 6.86
N ALA A 63 -0.12 1.16 6.24
CA ALA A 63 0.14 -0.16 5.68
C ALA A 63 0.92 0.01 4.37
N PHE A 64 2.14 -0.52 4.33
CA PHE A 64 3.02 -0.43 3.19
C PHE A 64 3.22 -1.82 2.56
N ALA A 65 2.87 -1.93 1.28
CA ALA A 65 3.15 -3.10 0.47
C ALA A 65 4.49 -2.95 -0.22
N ARG A 66 5.45 -3.80 0.16
CA ARG A 66 6.78 -3.86 -0.47
C ARG A 66 6.70 -4.36 -1.91
N ILE A 67 7.74 -4.07 -2.69
CA ILE A 67 7.91 -4.67 -4.01
C ILE A 67 7.86 -6.20 -3.91
N GLY A 68 7.11 -6.83 -4.80
CA GLY A 68 6.89 -8.27 -4.79
C GLY A 68 5.64 -8.72 -4.04
N THR A 69 4.97 -7.83 -3.29
CA THR A 69 3.66 -8.10 -2.68
C THR A 69 2.66 -8.52 -3.75
N LYS A 70 1.91 -9.60 -3.47
CA LYS A 70 0.83 -10.10 -4.33
C LYS A 70 -0.48 -9.96 -3.59
N PHE A 71 -1.41 -9.18 -4.13
CA PHE A 71 -2.76 -9.06 -3.60
C PHE A 71 -3.65 -10.19 -4.12
N PRO A 72 -4.69 -10.58 -3.37
CA PRO A 72 -5.67 -11.60 -3.79
C PRO A 72 -6.35 -11.24 -5.13
N ASN A 73 -6.49 -9.95 -5.43
CA ASN A 73 -7.06 -9.44 -6.68
C ASN A 73 -6.11 -9.59 -7.90
N GLY A 74 -5.00 -10.32 -7.76
CA GLY A 74 -4.01 -10.53 -8.82
C GLY A 74 -3.00 -9.39 -9.03
N ILE A 75 -3.13 -8.29 -8.27
CA ILE A 75 -2.21 -7.15 -8.35
C ILE A 75 -0.86 -7.54 -7.74
N LYS A 76 0.23 -7.35 -8.50
CA LYS A 76 1.60 -7.53 -8.00
C LYS A 76 2.32 -6.19 -7.95
N ILE A 77 2.80 -5.82 -6.77
CA ILE A 77 3.59 -4.60 -6.60
C ILE A 77 4.96 -4.78 -7.26
N LYS A 78 5.28 -3.83 -8.13
CA LYS A 78 6.55 -3.73 -8.83
C LYS A 78 7.03 -2.29 -8.73
N LYS A 79 8.33 -2.09 -8.91
CA LYS A 79 8.87 -0.74 -9.09
C LYS A 79 8.30 -0.15 -10.37
N VAL A 80 7.63 0.99 -10.26
CA VAL A 80 6.98 1.67 -11.39
C VAL A 80 7.35 3.14 -11.39
N LYS A 81 7.38 3.75 -12.58
CA LYS A 81 7.60 5.18 -12.75
C LYS A 81 6.26 5.85 -13.03
N ILE A 82 5.79 6.66 -12.10
CA ILE A 82 4.52 7.39 -12.21
C ILE A 82 4.87 8.84 -12.52
N ARG A 83 4.45 9.33 -13.69
CA ARG A 83 4.61 10.75 -14.09
C ARG A 83 6.04 11.29 -13.94
N GLY A 84 7.05 10.45 -14.21
CA GLY A 84 8.46 10.85 -14.12
C GLY A 84 9.15 10.49 -12.80
N THR A 85 8.41 10.07 -11.77
CA THR A 85 8.94 9.76 -10.44
C THR A 85 8.85 8.27 -10.13
N GLU A 86 9.87 7.72 -9.49
CA GLU A 86 9.89 6.30 -9.10
C GLU A 86 9.05 6.06 -7.85
N SER A 87 8.24 5.01 -7.88
CA SER A 87 7.49 4.49 -6.72
C SER A 87 7.94 3.06 -6.44
N GLU A 88 8.49 2.85 -5.25
CA GLU A 88 9.11 1.60 -4.79
C GLU A 88 8.21 0.82 -3.83
N GLY A 89 6.90 0.89 -4.08
CA GLY A 89 5.89 0.23 -3.28
C GLY A 89 4.54 0.91 -3.42
N MET A 90 3.65 0.60 -2.50
CA MET A 90 2.29 1.14 -2.45
C MET A 90 1.84 1.30 -1.00
N ILE A 91 1.24 2.46 -0.69
CA ILE A 91 0.49 2.67 0.56
C ILE A 91 -0.89 2.09 0.34
N CYS A 92 -1.30 1.17 1.21
CA CYS A 92 -2.54 0.42 1.07
C CYS A 92 -3.67 1.06 1.87
N SER A 93 -4.84 1.09 1.28
CA SER A 93 -6.10 1.48 1.91
C SER A 93 -6.80 0.26 2.52
N GLU A 94 -7.81 0.47 3.36
CA GLU A 94 -8.55 -0.63 4.01
C GLU A 94 -9.21 -1.58 3.02
N LYS A 95 -9.71 -1.03 1.91
CA LYS A 95 -10.24 -1.81 0.77
C LYS A 95 -9.21 -2.68 0.08
N GLU A 96 -8.00 -2.18 -0.12
CA GLU A 96 -6.92 -2.94 -0.76
C GLU A 96 -6.43 -4.08 0.15
N LEU A 97 -6.55 -3.88 1.46
CA LEU A 97 -6.31 -4.90 2.47
C LEU A 97 -7.52 -5.79 2.73
N GLY A 98 -8.65 -5.62 2.03
CA GLY A 98 -9.86 -6.42 2.25
C GLY A 98 -10.40 -6.36 3.70
N ILE A 99 -10.12 -5.27 4.41
CA ILE A 99 -10.56 -5.04 5.80
C ILE A 99 -11.96 -4.43 5.83
N SER A 100 -12.19 -3.43 4.97
CA SER A 100 -13.42 -2.65 4.86
C SER A 100 -13.59 -2.15 3.42
N ASP A 101 -14.78 -1.66 3.03
CA ASP A 101 -14.97 -1.03 1.70
C ASP A 101 -14.51 0.43 1.66
N GLU A 102 -14.04 0.98 2.78
CA GLU A 102 -13.56 2.36 2.90
C GLU A 102 -12.25 2.61 2.13
N HIS A 103 -12.18 3.81 1.52
CA HIS A 103 -11.11 4.31 0.65
C HIS A 103 -10.30 5.41 1.33
#